data_AF-A0A969NHU8-F1
#
_entry.id   AF-A0A969NHU8-F1
#
_cell.length_a   1.000
_cell.length_b   1.000
_cell.length_c   1.000
_cell.angle_alpha   90.00
_cell.angle_beta   90.00
_cell.angle_gamma   90.00
#
_symmetry.space_group_name_H-M   'P 1'
#
loop_
_entity.id
_entity.type
_entity.pdbx_description
1 polymer ?
#
loop_
_entity_poly.entity_id
_entity_poly.type
_entity_poly.pdbx_seq_one_letter_code
_entity_poly.pdbx_strand_id
1 'polypeptide(L)'
;MGNIIQNISIKRLILAVVLVLTIVIFGITIGFFSINIKTSVIDSSKNTADSYTKRYATKIEAMFNEAMAVTRTMKDAFKNTINLPENTRESITYDILRNTIEDNESFLSTWIHWELRVIDSSYHKINGRKRMTMMKLNGSINYDVTIVDTVGEKIAELYGRLREKKLKN
;
A
#
# COMPACT_ATOMS: atom_id res chain seq x y z
N MET A 1 24.35 -58.47 39.22
CA MET A 1 24.08 -57.01 39.41
C MET A 1 23.57 -56.77 40.83
N GLY A 2 24.39 -57.08 41.83
CA GLY A 2 24.09 -56.82 43.24
C GLY A 2 25.38 -56.35 43.93
N ASN A 3 25.26 -55.45 44.89
CA ASN A 3 26.32 -54.97 45.80
C ASN A 3 27.10 -53.70 45.43
N ILE A 4 26.46 -52.70 44.81
CA ILE A 4 26.95 -51.31 44.91
C ILE A 4 26.38 -50.60 46.16
N ILE A 5 25.21 -51.05 46.65
CA ILE A 5 24.46 -50.38 47.72
C ILE A 5 24.96 -50.76 49.12
N GLN A 6 25.64 -51.90 49.28
CA GLN A 6 25.99 -52.45 50.60
C GLN A 6 27.10 -51.70 51.35
N ASN A 7 27.83 -50.76 50.72
CA ASN A 7 28.99 -50.07 51.34
C ASN A 7 28.84 -48.53 51.40
N ILE A 8 27.61 -48.01 51.33
CA ILE A 8 27.32 -46.57 51.32
C ILE A 8 26.90 -46.11 52.72
N SER A 9 27.51 -45.04 53.25
CA SER A 9 27.09 -44.46 54.53
C SER A 9 25.66 -43.91 54.45
N ILE A 10 24.86 -44.10 55.49
CA ILE A 10 23.43 -43.72 55.56
C ILE A 10 23.20 -42.25 55.13
N LYS A 11 24.12 -41.34 55.49
CA LYS A 11 24.07 -39.92 55.09
C LYS A 11 24.12 -39.74 53.56
N ARG A 12 24.95 -40.50 52.85
CA ARG A 12 25.06 -40.45 51.39
C ARG A 12 23.82 -41.03 50.72
N LEU A 13 23.22 -42.07 51.31
CA LEU A 13 21.97 -42.66 50.80
C LEU A 13 20.81 -41.64 50.86
N ILE A 14 20.62 -40.98 52.01
CA ILE A 14 19.59 -39.95 52.18
C ILE A 14 19.83 -38.79 51.21
N LEU A 15 21.09 -38.32 51.09
CA LEU A 15 21.44 -37.25 50.16
C LEU A 15 21.09 -37.63 48.72
N ALA A 16 21.44 -38.84 48.28
CA ALA A 16 21.13 -39.32 46.93
C ALA A 16 19.63 -39.38 46.65
N VAL A 17 18.83 -39.85 47.62
CA VAL A 17 17.36 -39.90 47.49
C VAL A 17 16.77 -38.50 47.33
N VAL A 18 17.18 -37.55 48.18
CA VAL A 18 16.71 -36.16 48.10
C VAL A 18 17.08 -35.54 46.76
N LEU A 19 18.31 -35.77 46.29
CA LEU A 19 18.82 -35.22 45.03
C LEU A 19 18.03 -35.71 43.82
N VAL A 20 17.76 -37.02 43.75
CA VAL A 20 16.91 -37.62 42.71
C VAL A 20 15.49 -37.05 42.78
N LEU A 21 14.92 -36.93 43.97
CA LEU A 21 13.58 -36.37 44.15
C LEU A 21 13.50 -34.93 43.64
N THR A 22 14.48 -34.09 43.97
CA THR A 22 14.56 -32.71 43.46
C THR A 22 14.69 -32.67 41.94
N ILE A 23 15.54 -33.52 41.34
CA ILE A 23 15.70 -33.58 39.88
C ILE A 23 14.37 -33.92 39.20
N VAL A 24 13.63 -34.90 39.74
CA VAL A 24 12.33 -35.31 39.19
C VAL A 24 11.31 -34.18 39.28
N ILE A 25 11.19 -33.53 40.44
CA ILE A 25 10.26 -32.42 40.63
C ILE A 25 10.59 -31.27 39.67
N PHE A 26 11.85 -30.84 39.62
CA PHE A 26 12.28 -29.79 38.69
C PHE A 26 12.06 -30.16 37.23
N GLY A 27 12.34 -31.42 36.85
CA GLY A 27 12.11 -31.91 35.49
C GLY A 27 10.64 -31.82 35.07
N ILE A 28 9.72 -32.23 35.95
CA ILE A 28 8.27 -32.15 35.70
C ILE A 28 7.82 -30.68 35.57
N THR A 29 8.24 -29.82 36.50
CA THR A 29 7.89 -28.40 36.47
C THR A 29 8.39 -27.74 35.19
N ILE A 30 9.67 -27.91 34.86
CA ILE A 30 10.27 -27.33 33.65
C ILE A 30 9.57 -27.87 32.39
N GLY A 31 9.30 -29.17 32.33
CA GLY A 31 8.61 -29.79 31.20
C GLY A 31 7.21 -29.21 30.98
N PHE A 32 6.41 -29.12 32.05
CA PHE A 32 5.08 -28.53 32.01
C PHE A 32 5.10 -27.06 31.57
N PHE A 33 5.97 -26.24 32.17
CA PHE A 33 6.12 -24.84 31.78
C PHE A 33 6.61 -24.68 30.34
N SER A 34 7.57 -25.49 29.89
CA SER A 34 8.07 -25.44 28.52
C SER A 34 6.99 -25.65 27.47
N ILE A 35 6.05 -26.58 27.70
CA ILE A 35 4.97 -26.85 26.76
C ILE A 35 3.99 -25.66 26.71
N ASN A 36 3.58 -25.14 27.87
CA ASN A 36 2.62 -24.04 27.94
C ASN A 36 3.18 -22.70 27.45
N ILE A 37 4.48 -22.44 27.69
CA ILE A 37 5.13 -21.22 27.21
C ILE A 37 5.24 -21.24 25.69
N LYS A 38 5.55 -22.38 25.07
CA LYS A 38 5.65 -22.47 23.61
C LYS A 38 4.38 -22.06 22.90
N THR A 39 3.22 -22.54 23.35
CA THR A 39 1.92 -22.17 22.73
C THR A 39 1.60 -20.71 22.96
N SER A 40 1.74 -20.21 24.20
CA SER A 40 1.50 -18.80 24.53
C SER A 40 2.41 -17.84 23.77
N VAL A 41 3.69 -18.18 23.59
CA VAL A 41 4.66 -17.38 22.82
C VAL A 41 4.31 -17.40 21.33
N ILE A 42 3.92 -18.54 20.78
CA ILE A 42 3.50 -18.62 19.37
C ILE A 42 2.26 -17.77 19.12
N ASP A 43 1.25 -17.88 19.98
CA ASP A 43 0.00 -17.13 19.82
C ASP A 43 0.21 -15.63 20.04
N SER A 44 1.01 -15.24 21.02
CA SER A 44 1.40 -13.84 21.23
C SER A 44 2.18 -13.28 20.05
N SER A 45 3.06 -14.08 19.44
CA SER A 45 3.83 -13.68 18.26
C SER A 45 2.93 -13.50 17.04
N LYS A 46 1.96 -14.40 16.83
CA LYS A 46 0.94 -14.27 15.77
C LYS A 46 0.09 -13.03 15.96
N ASN A 47 -0.48 -12.84 17.15
CA ASN A 47 -1.30 -11.68 17.47
C ASN A 47 -0.54 -10.36 17.28
N THR A 48 0.75 -10.36 17.65
CA THR A 48 1.63 -9.22 17.42
C THR A 48 1.79 -8.95 15.93
N ALA A 49 2.17 -9.97 15.15
CA ALA A 49 2.33 -9.85 13.70
C ALA A 49 1.05 -9.40 12.99
N ASP A 50 -0.11 -9.94 13.39
CA ASP A 50 -1.42 -9.56 12.86
C ASP A 50 -1.76 -8.11 13.20
N SER A 51 -1.47 -7.67 14.42
CA SER A 51 -1.66 -6.28 14.86
C SER A 51 -0.79 -5.30 14.05
N TYR A 52 0.49 -5.64 13.84
CA TYR A 52 1.37 -4.84 12.97
C TYR A 52 0.85 -4.79 11.53
N THR A 53 0.50 -5.94 10.96
CA THR A 53 -0.01 -6.03 9.59
C THR A 53 -1.28 -5.21 9.41
N LYS A 54 -2.25 -5.37 10.32
CA LYS A 54 -3.51 -4.61 10.31
C LYS A 54 -3.26 -3.11 10.43
N ARG A 55 -2.36 -2.69 11.32
CA ARG A 55 -2.03 -1.27 11.50
C ARG A 55 -1.44 -0.66 10.22
N TYR A 56 -0.50 -1.35 9.57
CA TYR A 56 0.08 -0.87 8.31
C TYR A 56 -0.92 -0.91 7.16
N ALA A 57 -1.77 -1.95 7.07
CA ALA A 57 -2.83 -2.03 6.08
C ALA A 57 -3.80 -0.83 6.21
N THR A 58 -4.26 -0.53 7.42
CA THR A 58 -5.12 0.64 7.67
C THR A 58 -4.42 1.96 7.33
N LYS A 59 -3.11 2.09 7.61
CA LYS A 59 -2.36 3.30 7.24
C LYS A 59 -2.27 3.47 5.73
N ILE A 60 -1.98 2.39 5.00
CA ILE A 60 -1.92 2.40 3.53
C ILE A 60 -3.30 2.71 2.94
N GLU A 61 -4.36 2.08 3.47
CA GLU A 61 -5.73 2.34 3.06
C GLU A 61 -6.13 3.81 3.25
N ALA A 62 -5.78 4.40 4.40
CA ALA A 62 -6.03 5.82 4.65
C ALA A 62 -5.33 6.72 3.62
N MET A 63 -4.06 6.44 3.30
CA MET A 63 -3.31 7.19 2.26
C MET A 63 -3.99 7.09 0.88
N PHE A 64 -4.46 5.90 0.49
CA PHE A 64 -5.18 5.73 -0.78
C PHE A 64 -6.54 6.41 -0.78
N ASN A 65 -7.27 6.36 0.34
CA ASN A 65 -8.57 7.01 0.47
C ASN A 65 -8.46 8.53 0.36
N GLU A 66 -7.43 9.12 0.95
CA GLU A 66 -7.10 10.54 0.82
C GLU A 66 -6.82 10.89 -0.66
N ALA A 67 -5.94 10.14 -1.32
CA ALA A 67 -5.63 10.36 -2.73
C ALA A 67 -6.85 10.21 -3.66
N MET A 68 -7.72 9.24 -3.37
CA MET A 68 -8.97 9.04 -4.09
C MET A 68 -10.00 10.14 -3.84
N ALA A 69 -10.07 10.69 -2.63
CA ALA A 69 -10.93 11.82 -2.32
C ALA A 69 -10.53 13.04 -3.17
N VAL A 70 -9.23 13.37 -3.20
CA VAL A 70 -8.70 14.45 -4.06
C VAL A 70 -9.03 14.19 -5.53
N THR A 71 -8.82 12.97 -6.02
CA THR A 71 -9.12 12.59 -7.42
C THR A 71 -10.61 12.78 -7.76
N ARG A 72 -11.53 12.42 -6.85
CA ARG A 72 -12.97 12.61 -7.05
C ARG A 72 -13.34 14.10 -7.11
N THR A 73 -12.76 14.90 -6.22
CA THR A 73 -12.93 16.35 -6.22
C THR A 73 -12.44 16.96 -7.53
N MET A 74 -11.27 16.57 -8.03
CA MET A 74 -10.77 17.00 -9.33
C MET A 74 -11.73 16.63 -10.46
N LYS A 75 -12.21 15.38 -10.50
CA LYS A 75 -13.20 14.93 -11.50
C LYS A 75 -14.44 15.83 -11.50
N ASP A 76 -14.95 16.19 -10.32
CA ASP A 76 -16.12 17.07 -10.21
C ASP A 76 -15.81 18.51 -10.64
N ALA A 77 -14.62 19.03 -10.31
CA ALA A 77 -14.15 20.35 -10.76
C ALA A 77 -14.03 20.42 -12.30
N PHE A 78 -13.60 19.32 -12.95
CA PHE A 78 -13.44 19.24 -14.40
C PHE A 78 -14.72 18.88 -15.17
N LYS A 79 -15.79 18.46 -14.50
CA LYS A 79 -16.97 17.87 -15.15
C LYS A 79 -17.58 18.79 -16.22
N ASN A 80 -17.58 20.10 -15.98
CA ASN A 80 -18.22 21.08 -16.87
C ASN A 80 -17.22 21.90 -17.70
N THR A 81 -15.91 21.70 -17.50
CA THR A 81 -14.89 22.52 -18.20
C THR A 81 -14.75 22.14 -19.67
N ILE A 82 -15.28 20.98 -20.08
CA ILE A 82 -15.18 20.47 -21.45
C ILE A 82 -15.88 21.38 -22.49
N ASN A 83 -16.95 22.06 -22.09
CA ASN A 83 -17.75 22.94 -22.94
C ASN A 83 -17.19 24.37 -23.02
N LEU A 84 -16.12 24.67 -22.27
CA LEU A 84 -15.52 25.99 -22.24
C LEU A 84 -14.59 26.19 -23.46
N PRO A 85 -14.40 27.45 -23.90
CA PRO A 85 -13.38 27.79 -24.89
C PRO A 85 -11.99 27.32 -24.44
N GLU A 86 -11.14 26.95 -25.42
CA GLU A 86 -9.83 26.34 -25.15
C GLU A 86 -8.98 27.12 -24.15
N ASN A 87 -8.79 28.43 -24.37
CA ASN A 87 -8.01 29.29 -23.49
C ASN A 87 -8.53 29.30 -22.05
N THR A 88 -9.86 29.39 -21.88
CA THR A 88 -10.49 29.38 -20.54
C THR A 88 -10.36 28.02 -19.87
N ARG A 89 -10.61 26.94 -20.61
CA ARG A 89 -10.47 25.57 -20.13
C ARG A 89 -9.04 25.29 -19.68
N GLU A 90 -8.05 25.79 -20.42
CA GLU A 90 -6.64 25.59 -20.09
C GLU A 90 -6.21 26.35 -18.86
N SER A 91 -6.60 27.62 -18.75
CA SER A 91 -6.34 28.43 -17.55
C SER A 91 -6.92 27.75 -16.30
N ILE A 92 -8.19 27.35 -16.36
CA ILE A 92 -8.85 26.66 -15.23
C ILE A 92 -8.15 25.34 -14.92
N THR A 93 -7.72 24.59 -15.94
CA THR A 93 -7.01 23.34 -15.74
C THR A 93 -5.65 23.56 -15.08
N TYR A 94 -4.91 24.59 -15.51
CA TYR A 94 -3.66 24.98 -14.88
C TYR A 94 -3.88 25.28 -13.40
N ASP A 95 -4.86 26.13 -13.06
CA ASP A 95 -5.13 26.53 -11.68
C ASP A 95 -5.54 25.34 -10.80
N ILE A 96 -6.42 24.48 -11.29
CA ILE A 96 -6.85 23.29 -10.54
C ILE A 96 -5.67 22.36 -10.28
N LEU A 97 -4.85 22.06 -11.30
CA LEU A 97 -3.68 21.18 -11.13
C LEU A 97 -2.64 21.80 -10.19
N ARG A 98 -2.39 23.12 -10.32
CA ARG A 98 -1.46 23.87 -9.47
C ARG A 98 -1.89 23.84 -8.01
N ASN A 99 -3.15 24.20 -7.73
CA ASN A 99 -3.68 24.21 -6.37
C ASN A 99 -3.69 22.80 -5.79
N THR A 100 -4.06 21.79 -6.58
CA THR A 100 -4.06 20.40 -6.12
C THR A 100 -2.66 19.95 -5.68
N ILE A 101 -1.63 20.24 -6.46
CA ILE A 101 -0.26 19.82 -6.13
C ILE A 101 0.35 20.63 -4.98
N GLU A 102 -0.04 21.90 -4.82
CA GLU A 102 0.38 22.79 -3.73
C GLU A 102 -0.28 22.38 -2.40
N ASP A 103 -1.59 22.13 -2.41
CA ASP A 103 -2.37 21.77 -1.22
C ASP A 103 -2.10 20.32 -0.76
N ASN A 104 -1.51 19.49 -1.61
CA ASN A 104 -1.20 18.09 -1.31
C ASN A 104 0.31 17.86 -1.42
N GLU A 105 1.03 18.10 -0.31
CA GLU A 105 2.49 17.97 -0.25
C GLU A 105 3.00 16.59 -0.68
N SER A 106 2.26 15.53 -0.31
CA SER A 106 2.58 14.13 -0.61
C SER A 106 2.55 13.78 -2.10
N PHE A 107 1.95 14.61 -2.94
CA PHE A 107 1.86 14.36 -4.38
C PHE A 107 3.10 14.84 -5.10
N LEU A 108 3.69 13.94 -5.89
CA LEU A 108 4.79 14.26 -6.79
C LEU A 108 4.31 14.94 -8.09
N SER A 109 3.12 14.56 -8.57
CA SER A 109 2.58 15.03 -9.83
C SER A 109 1.06 14.91 -9.88
N THR A 110 0.41 15.81 -10.63
CA THR A 110 -1.02 15.77 -10.95
C THR A 110 -1.17 16.02 -12.44
N TRP A 111 -2.01 15.25 -13.13
CA TRP A 111 -2.23 15.40 -14.56
C TRP A 111 -3.68 15.14 -14.97
N ILE A 112 -4.06 15.72 -16.11
CA ILE A 112 -5.30 15.41 -16.80
C ILE A 112 -5.04 15.17 -18.28
N HIS A 113 -5.87 14.33 -18.88
CA HIS A 113 -5.87 14.04 -20.30
C HIS A 113 -7.22 14.42 -20.89
N TRP A 114 -7.22 15.32 -21.86
CA TRP A 114 -8.38 15.63 -22.68
C TRP A 114 -8.31 14.86 -23.99
N GLU A 115 -9.41 14.22 -24.37
CA GLU A 115 -9.56 13.59 -25.68
C GLU A 115 -9.68 14.67 -26.77
N LEU A 116 -8.73 14.73 -27.71
CA LEU A 116 -8.68 15.80 -28.72
C LEU A 116 -9.98 15.88 -29.54
N ARG A 117 -10.54 14.74 -29.93
CA ARG A 117 -11.81 14.69 -30.69
C ARG A 117 -13.00 15.33 -29.96
N VAL A 118 -12.94 15.41 -28.63
CA VAL A 118 -14.03 15.99 -27.82
C VAL A 118 -13.82 17.49 -27.65
N ILE A 119 -12.57 17.92 -27.56
CA ILE A 119 -12.22 19.31 -27.25
C ILE A 119 -11.87 20.16 -28.48
N ASP A 120 -11.62 19.52 -29.62
CA ASP A 120 -11.25 20.11 -30.90
C ASP A 120 -12.03 19.44 -32.04
N SER A 121 -12.99 20.19 -32.61
CA SER A 121 -13.82 19.73 -33.74
C SER A 121 -13.04 19.54 -35.05
N SER A 122 -11.85 20.15 -35.17
CA SER A 122 -10.98 20.00 -36.33
C SER A 122 -10.09 18.76 -36.27
N TYR A 123 -10.19 17.97 -35.19
CA TYR A 123 -9.38 16.77 -34.98
C TYR A 123 -10.03 15.50 -35.57
N HIS A 124 -9.46 14.98 -36.66
CA HIS A 124 -10.06 13.89 -37.45
C HIS A 124 -9.45 12.50 -37.20
N LYS A 125 -8.38 12.40 -36.41
CA LYS A 125 -7.73 11.10 -36.14
C LYS A 125 -8.50 10.31 -35.10
N ILE A 126 -8.33 8.98 -35.13
CA ILE A 126 -9.07 8.04 -34.26
C ILE A 126 -8.72 8.22 -32.77
N ASN A 127 -7.47 8.56 -32.48
CA ASN A 127 -6.91 8.76 -31.16
C ASN A 127 -6.12 10.06 -31.10
N GLY A 128 -5.98 10.61 -29.90
CA GLY A 128 -5.21 11.81 -29.64
C GLY A 128 -5.63 12.44 -28.34
N ARG A 129 -4.65 12.80 -27.50
CA ARG A 129 -4.91 13.39 -26.18
C ARG A 129 -4.05 14.61 -25.94
N LYS A 130 -4.64 15.66 -25.38
CA LYS A 130 -3.90 16.79 -24.79
C LYS A 130 -3.70 16.49 -23.32
N ARG A 131 -2.45 16.20 -22.93
CA ARG A 131 -2.05 15.96 -21.55
C ARG A 131 -1.50 17.24 -20.94
N MET A 132 -2.00 17.59 -19.77
CA MET A 132 -1.53 18.72 -18.96
C MET A 132 -1.03 18.15 -17.64
N THR A 133 0.23 18.39 -17.31
CA THR A 133 0.92 17.78 -16.17
C THR A 133 1.56 18.85 -15.31
N MET A 134 1.35 18.77 -14.02
CA MET A 134 2.02 19.56 -13.00
C MET A 134 2.89 18.62 -12.17
N MET A 135 4.18 18.92 -11.99
CA MET A 135 5.11 18.03 -11.29
C MET A 135 6.05 18.80 -10.37
N LYS A 136 6.34 18.24 -9.19
CA LYS A 136 7.38 18.75 -8.29
C LYS A 136 8.73 18.15 -8.72
N LEU A 137 9.64 18.99 -9.19
CA LEU A 137 10.99 18.60 -9.56
C LEU A 137 11.99 19.56 -8.91
N ASN A 138 12.95 19.04 -8.14
CA ASN A 138 14.02 19.82 -7.50
C ASN A 138 13.50 21.01 -6.65
N GLY A 139 12.39 20.81 -5.93
CA GLY A 139 11.79 21.85 -5.08
C GLY A 139 11.00 22.92 -5.85
N SER A 140 10.87 22.82 -7.17
CA SER A 140 10.07 23.71 -8.01
C SER A 140 8.89 22.96 -8.65
N ILE A 141 7.79 23.68 -8.88
CA ILE A 141 6.64 23.16 -9.60
C ILE A 141 6.82 23.46 -11.09
N ASN A 142 6.85 22.40 -11.89
CA ASN A 142 6.98 22.46 -13.34
C ASN A 142 5.65 22.10 -14.00
N TYR A 143 5.37 22.74 -15.12
CA TYR A 143 4.16 22.55 -15.88
C TYR A 143 4.49 22.15 -17.32
N ASP A 144 3.88 21.08 -17.80
CA ASP A 144 4.06 20.54 -19.15
C ASP A 144 2.71 20.31 -19.84
N VAL A 145 2.65 20.65 -21.13
CA VAL A 145 1.51 20.38 -22.01
C VAL A 145 2.02 19.63 -23.23
N THR A 146 1.57 18.39 -23.39
CA THR A 146 1.98 17.52 -24.49
C THR A 146 0.78 16.93 -25.20
N ILE A 147 0.80 16.90 -26.53
CA ILE A 147 -0.13 16.10 -27.33
C ILE A 147 0.45 14.70 -27.53
N VAL A 148 -0.29 13.69 -27.10
CA VAL A 148 0.13 12.28 -27.16
C VAL A 148 -0.87 11.45 -27.94
N ASP A 149 -0.45 10.23 -28.33
CA ASP A 149 -1.32 9.21 -28.91
C ASP A 149 -2.05 9.62 -30.19
N THR A 150 -1.37 10.36 -31.06
CA THR A 150 -1.94 10.83 -32.34
C THR A 150 -1.71 9.87 -33.51
N VAL A 151 -1.09 8.72 -33.26
CA VAL A 151 -0.79 7.70 -34.27
C VAL A 151 -2.07 6.91 -34.45
N GLY A 152 -2.72 6.95 -35.62
CA GLY A 152 -4.04 6.33 -35.90
C GLY A 152 -4.14 4.80 -35.69
N GLU A 153 -3.19 4.21 -34.99
CA GLU A 153 -3.08 2.82 -34.61
C GLU A 153 -3.69 2.53 -33.23
N LYS A 154 -3.94 1.26 -33.01
CA LYS A 154 -4.53 0.73 -31.78
C LYS A 154 -3.46 0.71 -30.69
N ILE A 155 -3.58 1.62 -29.72
CA ILE A 155 -2.66 1.70 -28.57
C ILE A 155 -2.81 0.41 -27.73
N ALA A 156 -1.75 -0.39 -27.57
CA ALA A 156 -1.79 -1.66 -26.84
C ALA A 156 -1.81 -1.50 -25.30
N GLU A 157 -1.60 -0.29 -24.79
CA GLU A 157 -1.56 0.02 -23.36
C GLU A 157 -2.93 -0.06 -22.66
N LEU A 158 -2.92 0.06 -21.33
CA LEU A 158 -4.11 0.05 -20.47
C LEU A 158 -5.23 0.97 -20.99
N TYR A 159 -4.87 2.16 -21.49
CA TYR A 159 -5.82 3.12 -22.06
C TYR A 159 -6.56 2.54 -23.28
N GLY A 160 -5.86 1.91 -24.22
CA GLY A 160 -6.49 1.31 -25.40
C GLY A 160 -7.48 0.21 -25.04
N ARG A 161 -7.12 -0.63 -24.04
CA ARG A 161 -8.01 -1.68 -23.52
C ARG A 161 -9.27 -1.13 -22.86
N LEU A 162 -9.16 -0.07 -22.06
CA LEU A 162 -10.31 0.57 -21.41
C LEU A 162 -11.25 1.24 -22.43
N ARG A 163 -10.67 1.89 -23.46
CA ARG A 163 -11.44 2.52 -24.54
C ARG A 163 -12.26 1.50 -25.33
N GLU A 164 -11.67 0.38 -25.72
CA GLU A 164 -12.39 -0.70 -26.41
C GLU A 164 -13.58 -1.23 -25.62
N LYS A 165 -13.43 -1.37 -24.30
CA LYS A 165 -14.51 -1.80 -23.43
C LYS A 165 -15.66 -0.79 -23.39
N LYS A 166 -15.34 0.52 -23.40
CA LYS A 166 -16.35 1.59 -23.44
C LYS A 166 -17.06 1.68 -24.81
N LEU A 167 -16.39 1.38 -25.91
CA LEU A 167 -16.99 1.40 -27.25
C LEU A 167 -17.91 0.19 -27.52
N LYS A 168 -17.82 -0.87 -26.71
CA LYS A 168 -18.62 -2.10 -26.84
C LYS A 168 -19.88 -2.12 -25.94
N ASN A 169 -20.04 -1.13 -25.07
CA ASN A 169 -21.19 -0.94 -24.18
C ASN A 169 -21.95 0.32 -24.58
#